data_AF-A0A7Y2GAU6-F1
#
_entry.id   AF-A0A7Y2GAU6-F1
#
_cell.length_a   1.000
_cell.length_b   1.000
_cell.length_c   1.000
_cell.angle_alpha   90.00
_cell.angle_beta   90.00
_cell.angle_gamma   90.00
#
_symmetry.space_group_name_H-M   'P 1'
#
loop_
_entity.id
_entity.type
_entity.pdbx_description
1 polymer ?
#
loop_
_entity_poly.entity_id
_entity_poly.type
_entity_poly.pdbx_seq_one_letter_code
_entity_poly.pdbx_strand_id
1 'polypeptide(L)'
;MNALSLNPGHFRSIVGKLAIVAILATTTVGCLQSTEPDIDGARDGLGEFEGQIDPGANVILLKQLEIVTTDGIPVRIELVGRFVRPATGSGDVAMAVGVRNVDQRSLYAPAEIVLSGFQPSSVAPAWDNPDWTTCPGDSTLTVVPFPVTDQCLYGYNYSELLGADNVLTPGELSGEKLIVFMDPTGVSFAFNVQARFGLSPDRPRIAGLYYSDNNRNGRYDEGEPPFGGGWIHVAGPGLSDRVVSVDGDGHYAIPVRETGLYSLWAMPPPTFAPVEPTTSNPLEVVILGGSDGNVQSFLHADFGWTNSLQLPPVYFIESTDSLSLDQYAVDAIDLRAQVLSLRVGFSGCSPDHPLNLYMVGGLMESFPPQARLILDHDDRGELCDAYFERDLAFDLWPILRLTTGPDGQVMPVIIHFEAWDGQTYTFELNP
;
A
#
# COMPACT_ATOMS: atom_id res chain seq x y z
N MET A 1 -64.34 -18.88 -10.01
CA MET A 1 -64.97 -19.03 -11.33
C MET A 1 -63.86 -19.27 -12.34
N ASN A 2 -63.96 -20.40 -13.07
CA ASN A 2 -63.16 -20.86 -14.23
C ASN A 2 -61.65 -21.05 -13.97
N ALA A 3 -61.04 -22.23 -13.83
CA ALA A 3 -61.21 -23.56 -14.43
C ALA A 3 -61.19 -23.56 -15.97
N LEU A 4 -60.13 -24.16 -16.55
CA LEU A 4 -60.04 -24.95 -17.79
C LEU A 4 -58.54 -25.19 -18.12
N SER A 5 -58.07 -26.26 -18.73
CA SER A 5 -58.14 -27.72 -18.53
C SER A 5 -57.26 -28.36 -19.62
N LEU A 6 -56.65 -29.52 -19.35
CA LEU A 6 -56.34 -30.63 -20.29
C LEU A 6 -55.28 -30.39 -21.39
N ASN A 7 -54.47 -31.35 -21.86
CA ASN A 7 -53.95 -32.66 -21.42
C ASN A 7 -52.91 -33.10 -22.50
N PRO A 8 -52.11 -34.16 -22.29
CA PRO A 8 -50.91 -34.54 -23.05
C PRO A 8 -51.11 -35.69 -24.06
N GLY A 9 -50.03 -36.02 -24.78
CA GLY A 9 -49.82 -37.22 -25.61
C GLY A 9 -48.74 -36.90 -26.67
N HIS A 10 -47.84 -37.77 -27.14
CA HIS A 10 -47.66 -39.23 -27.12
C HIS A 10 -46.25 -39.55 -27.69
N PHE A 11 -45.84 -40.84 -27.58
CA PHE A 11 -44.84 -41.64 -28.37
C PHE A 11 -43.68 -42.21 -27.53
N ARG A 12 -43.80 -43.44 -27.01
CA ARG A 12 -43.45 -44.78 -27.60
C ARG A 12 -41.92 -45.03 -27.62
N SER A 13 -41.41 -45.92 -26.75
CA SER A 13 -41.08 -47.35 -26.98
C SER A 13 -39.65 -47.53 -27.51
N ILE A 14 -38.77 -48.34 -26.92
CA ILE A 14 -38.62 -49.78 -27.21
C ILE A 14 -37.77 -50.48 -26.13
N VAL A 15 -38.14 -51.73 -25.86
CA VAL A 15 -37.55 -52.74 -24.97
C VAL A 15 -36.41 -53.49 -25.67
N GLY A 16 -35.37 -53.89 -24.94
CA GLY A 16 -34.39 -54.91 -25.35
C GLY A 16 -33.63 -55.49 -24.16
N LYS A 17 -33.64 -56.81 -24.00
CA LYS A 17 -33.29 -57.61 -22.81
C LYS A 17 -32.13 -58.60 -23.14
N LEU A 18 -31.43 -59.06 -22.08
CA LEU A 18 -30.66 -60.31 -21.91
C LEU A 18 -29.32 -60.46 -22.69
N ALA A 19 -28.27 -61.16 -22.26
CA ALA A 19 -27.78 -61.77 -20.99
C ALA A 19 -26.46 -62.55 -21.29
N ILE A 20 -25.82 -63.14 -20.24
CA ILE A 20 -24.80 -64.22 -20.20
C ILE A 20 -23.33 -63.71 -20.14
N VAL A 21 -22.64 -63.65 -18.98
CA VAL A 21 -22.05 -64.68 -18.07
C VAL A 21 -20.80 -65.40 -18.65
N ALA A 22 -19.65 -65.18 -18.01
CA ALA A 22 -18.57 -66.17 -17.85
C ALA A 22 -17.80 -65.92 -16.55
N ILE A 23 -17.49 -67.03 -15.87
CA ILE A 23 -16.94 -67.18 -14.51
C ILE A 23 -15.49 -67.74 -14.64
N LEU A 24 -14.71 -67.67 -13.54
CA LEU A 24 -13.43 -68.33 -13.16
C LEU A 24 -12.16 -67.47 -13.40
N ALA A 25 -11.19 -67.34 -12.49
CA ALA A 25 -10.85 -68.16 -11.33
C ALA A 25 -10.17 -67.36 -10.19
N THR A 26 -10.48 -67.77 -8.98
CA THR A 26 -9.82 -67.46 -7.70
C THR A 26 -8.49 -68.19 -7.52
N THR A 27 -7.46 -67.51 -7.02
CA THR A 27 -6.56 -68.04 -5.98
C THR A 27 -6.05 -66.93 -5.07
N THR A 28 -6.20 -67.20 -3.78
CA THR A 28 -5.88 -66.39 -2.59
C THR A 28 -4.50 -66.75 -2.03
N VAL A 29 -3.72 -65.77 -1.57
CA VAL A 29 -2.85 -65.76 -0.36
C VAL A 29 -2.56 -64.26 -0.11
N GLY A 30 -2.65 -63.64 1.06
CA GLY A 30 -2.94 -64.00 2.45
C GLY A 30 -2.91 -62.70 3.26
N CYS A 31 -3.70 -62.67 4.34
CA CYS A 31 -3.98 -61.53 5.21
C CYS A 31 -2.74 -60.81 5.79
N LEU A 32 -2.92 -59.55 6.20
CA LEU A 32 -2.82 -59.14 7.60
C LEU A 32 -3.60 -57.83 7.83
N GLN A 33 -4.59 -57.88 8.72
CA GLN A 33 -5.25 -56.71 9.31
C GLN A 33 -4.27 -55.96 10.23
N SER A 34 -4.35 -54.63 10.22
CA SER A 34 -3.87 -53.79 11.33
C SER A 34 -4.78 -52.56 11.44
N THR A 35 -5.78 -52.70 12.32
CA THR A 35 -6.47 -51.67 13.12
C THR A 35 -6.39 -50.21 12.66
N GLU A 36 -7.43 -49.75 11.95
CA GLU A 36 -7.91 -48.38 12.08
C GLU A 36 -9.11 -48.37 13.05
N PRO A 37 -9.24 -47.39 13.94
CA PRO A 37 -10.47 -47.19 14.67
C PRO A 37 -11.52 -46.58 13.74
N ASP A 38 -12.63 -47.31 13.62
CA ASP A 38 -13.89 -46.86 13.08
C ASP A 38 -14.42 -45.67 13.92
N ILE A 39 -14.56 -44.51 13.30
CA ILE A 39 -15.34 -43.39 13.84
C ILE A 39 -16.36 -43.00 12.78
N ASP A 40 -17.51 -43.66 12.83
CA ASP A 40 -18.73 -43.22 12.18
C ASP A 40 -19.30 -42.03 12.97
N GLY A 41 -19.42 -40.88 12.32
CA GLY A 41 -19.85 -39.63 12.94
C GLY A 41 -19.92 -38.46 11.97
N ALA A 42 -20.96 -38.47 11.13
CA ALA A 42 -21.59 -37.31 10.46
C ALA A 42 -20.70 -36.31 9.69
N ARG A 43 -20.92 -36.30 8.38
CA ARG A 43 -20.47 -35.30 7.40
C ARG A 43 -20.86 -33.88 7.81
N ASP A 44 -19.93 -32.93 7.60
CA ASP A 44 -20.16 -31.72 6.81
C ASP A 44 -18.83 -31.00 6.51
N GLY A 45 -18.49 -30.85 5.22
CA GLY A 45 -17.47 -29.89 4.75
C GLY A 45 -16.06 -30.39 4.42
N LEU A 46 -15.85 -31.63 3.96
CA LEU A 46 -14.57 -32.01 3.34
C LEU A 46 -14.55 -31.54 1.88
N GLY A 47 -13.87 -30.42 1.63
CA GLY A 47 -13.41 -30.09 0.28
C GLY A 47 -12.25 -31.01 -0.09
N GLU A 48 -12.54 -32.08 -0.83
CA GLU A 48 -11.52 -32.91 -1.46
C GLU A 48 -10.72 -32.08 -2.47
N PHE A 49 -9.39 -32.16 -2.36
CA PHE A 49 -8.47 -31.66 -3.36
C PHE A 49 -8.24 -32.75 -4.41
N GLU A 50 -8.65 -32.50 -5.65
CA GLU A 50 -8.16 -33.26 -6.80
C GLU A 50 -7.01 -32.48 -7.46
N GLY A 51 -5.80 -32.66 -6.94
CA GLY A 51 -4.61 -32.37 -7.75
C GLY A 51 -4.55 -33.38 -8.89
N GLN A 52 -4.99 -32.99 -10.08
CA GLN A 52 -4.77 -33.83 -11.26
C GLN A 52 -3.28 -33.82 -11.60
N ILE A 53 -2.61 -34.93 -11.26
CA ILE A 53 -1.35 -35.28 -11.89
C ILE A 53 -1.73 -35.80 -13.27
N ASP A 54 -1.31 -35.11 -14.33
CA ASP A 54 -1.32 -35.69 -15.67
C ASP A 54 -0.06 -36.55 -15.82
N PRO A 55 -0.15 -37.89 -15.71
CA PRO A 55 1.02 -38.77 -15.82
C PRO A 55 1.68 -38.72 -17.20
N GLY A 56 1.02 -38.13 -18.23
CA GLY A 56 1.58 -37.94 -19.57
C GLY A 56 2.40 -36.66 -19.74
N ALA A 57 2.20 -35.64 -18.89
CA ALA A 57 2.73 -34.30 -19.13
C ALA A 57 3.90 -33.87 -18.21
N ASN A 58 4.22 -34.62 -17.15
CA ASN A 58 5.15 -34.19 -16.07
C ASN A 58 4.77 -32.82 -15.45
N VAL A 59 3.49 -32.47 -15.50
CA VAL A 59 2.92 -31.23 -14.98
C VAL A 59 1.99 -31.55 -13.81
N ILE A 60 2.12 -30.78 -12.73
CA ILE A 60 1.27 -30.85 -11.54
C ILE A 60 0.61 -29.49 -11.37
N LEU A 61 -0.73 -29.47 -11.35
CA LEU A 61 -1.45 -28.27 -10.90
C LEU A 61 -1.30 -28.16 -9.38
N LEU A 62 -0.54 -27.17 -8.93
CA LEU A 62 -0.28 -26.95 -7.50
C LEU A 62 -1.44 -26.25 -6.83
N LYS A 63 -1.95 -25.20 -7.48
CA LYS A 63 -3.02 -24.37 -6.94
C LYS A 63 -3.71 -23.59 -8.05
N GLN A 64 -5.04 -23.53 -7.99
CA GLN A 64 -5.80 -22.50 -8.66
C GLN A 64 -6.06 -21.36 -7.66
N LEU A 65 -5.73 -20.14 -8.07
CA LEU A 65 -5.87 -18.93 -7.24
C LEU A 65 -6.87 -18.00 -7.91
N GLU A 66 -7.76 -17.43 -7.11
CA GLU A 66 -8.53 -16.25 -7.49
C GLU A 66 -7.88 -15.05 -6.81
N ILE A 67 -7.23 -14.21 -7.59
CA ILE A 67 -6.52 -13.02 -7.08
C ILE A 67 -7.35 -11.79 -7.34
N VAL A 68 -7.46 -10.91 -6.34
CA VAL A 68 -8.06 -9.59 -6.53
C VAL A 68 -6.98 -8.68 -7.09
N THR A 69 -7.13 -8.24 -8.34
CA THR A 69 -6.24 -7.22 -8.91
C THR A 69 -6.51 -5.87 -8.26
N THR A 70 -5.59 -4.93 -8.39
CA THR A 70 -5.69 -3.56 -7.83
C THR A 70 -6.93 -2.77 -8.31
N ASP A 71 -7.64 -3.23 -9.34
CA ASP A 71 -8.93 -2.70 -9.78
C ASP A 71 -10.16 -3.41 -9.17
N GLY A 72 -9.96 -4.30 -8.18
CA GLY A 72 -11.01 -4.99 -7.44
C GLY A 72 -11.68 -6.14 -8.19
N ILE A 73 -11.23 -6.47 -9.41
CA ILE A 73 -11.84 -7.52 -10.22
C ILE A 73 -11.05 -8.82 -10.06
N PRO A 74 -11.67 -9.95 -9.65
CA PRO A 74 -10.97 -11.22 -9.48
C PRO A 74 -10.43 -11.77 -10.82
N VAL A 75 -9.17 -12.22 -10.82
CA VAL A 75 -8.53 -12.97 -11.92
C VAL A 75 -8.28 -14.40 -11.46
N ARG A 76 -8.47 -15.38 -12.33
CA ARG A 76 -8.02 -16.76 -12.07
C ARG A 76 -6.66 -17.06 -12.69
N ILE A 77 -5.75 -17.59 -11.86
CA ILE A 77 -4.45 -18.11 -12.29
C ILE A 77 -4.25 -19.54 -11.79
N GLU A 78 -3.36 -20.27 -12.44
CA GLU A 78 -2.91 -21.61 -12.03
C GLU A 78 -1.40 -21.58 -11.74
N LEU A 79 -0.99 -22.15 -10.61
CA LEU A 79 0.41 -22.49 -10.36
C LEU A 79 0.70 -23.88 -10.87
N VAL A 80 1.64 -23.96 -11.79
CA VAL A 80 1.95 -25.15 -12.57
C VAL A 80 3.35 -25.61 -12.21
N GLY A 81 3.43 -26.71 -11.47
CA GLY A 81 4.68 -27.34 -11.07
C GLY A 81 5.16 -28.39 -12.09
N ARG A 82 6.48 -28.51 -12.26
CA ARG A 82 7.14 -29.58 -13.00
C ARG A 82 8.32 -30.14 -12.20
N PHE A 83 8.63 -31.41 -12.47
CA PHE A 83 9.82 -32.10 -11.97
C PHE A 83 10.01 -32.05 -10.44
N VAL A 84 9.07 -32.61 -9.66
CA VAL A 84 9.31 -32.82 -8.23
C VAL A 84 10.38 -33.88 -8.07
N ARG A 85 11.59 -33.47 -7.68
CA ARG A 85 12.71 -34.38 -7.46
C ARG A 85 13.40 -34.04 -6.16
N PRO A 86 13.92 -35.05 -5.44
CA PRO A 86 14.90 -34.81 -4.40
C PRO A 86 16.07 -34.04 -5.01
N ALA A 87 16.45 -32.90 -4.42
CA ALA A 87 17.73 -32.28 -4.72
C ALA A 87 18.81 -33.28 -4.28
N THR A 88 19.81 -33.51 -5.13
CA THR A 88 20.75 -34.62 -4.95
C THR A 88 21.47 -34.54 -3.60
N GLY A 89 21.25 -35.53 -2.74
CA GLY A 89 22.07 -35.79 -1.54
C GLY A 89 21.66 -35.08 -0.25
N SER A 90 20.66 -34.19 -0.24
CA SER A 90 20.27 -33.40 0.95
C SER A 90 18.89 -33.72 1.54
N GLY A 91 18.02 -34.42 0.80
CA GLY A 91 16.62 -34.63 1.24
C GLY A 91 15.68 -33.48 0.84
N ASP A 92 16.22 -32.38 0.32
CA ASP A 92 15.44 -31.24 -0.18
C ASP A 92 14.59 -31.65 -1.38
N VAL A 93 13.51 -30.92 -1.61
CA VAL A 93 12.62 -31.12 -2.76
C VAL A 93 12.71 -29.89 -3.66
N ALA A 94 13.06 -30.09 -4.93
CA ALA A 94 13.07 -29.02 -5.92
C ALA A 94 11.87 -29.16 -6.86
N MET A 95 11.28 -28.03 -7.23
CA MET A 95 10.14 -27.95 -8.14
C MET A 95 10.29 -26.74 -9.06
N ALA A 96 10.17 -26.94 -10.37
CA ALA A 96 10.05 -25.83 -11.31
C ALA A 96 8.60 -25.35 -11.33
N VAL A 97 8.35 -24.07 -11.04
CA VAL A 97 7.00 -23.51 -10.90
C VAL A 97 6.81 -22.37 -11.88
N GLY A 98 5.83 -22.51 -12.76
CA GLY A 98 5.32 -21.45 -13.63
C GLY A 98 3.93 -20.99 -13.21
N VAL A 99 3.51 -19.84 -13.71
CA VAL A 99 2.18 -19.28 -13.53
C VAL A 99 1.46 -19.29 -14.87
N ARG A 100 0.29 -19.93 -14.92
CA ARG A 100 -0.59 -19.89 -16.10
C ARG A 100 -1.74 -18.94 -15.85
N ASN A 101 -1.99 -18.07 -16.81
CA ASN A 101 -3.19 -17.24 -16.81
C ASN A 101 -4.36 -18.03 -17.41
N VAL A 102 -5.37 -18.35 -16.61
CA VAL A 102 -6.58 -19.06 -17.07
C VAL A 102 -7.80 -18.14 -17.16
N ASP A 103 -7.59 -16.84 -16.97
CA ASP A 103 -8.59 -15.81 -17.18
C ASP A 103 -8.58 -15.32 -18.64
N GLN A 104 -9.51 -14.42 -18.97
CA GLN A 104 -9.60 -13.75 -20.27
C GLN A 104 -8.84 -12.42 -20.31
N ARG A 105 -8.22 -12.02 -19.19
CA ARG A 105 -7.49 -10.74 -19.05
C ARG A 105 -5.99 -10.98 -19.00
N SER A 106 -5.20 -10.19 -19.72
CA SER A 106 -3.73 -10.20 -19.59
C SER A 106 -3.27 -9.69 -18.21
N LEU A 107 -2.16 -10.25 -17.72
CA LEU A 107 -1.53 -9.87 -16.45
C LEU A 107 -0.16 -9.24 -16.68
N TYR A 108 0.22 -8.31 -15.81
CA TYR A 108 1.39 -7.46 -15.98
C TYR A 108 2.24 -7.41 -14.71
N ALA A 109 3.45 -6.85 -14.83
CA ALA A 109 4.30 -6.54 -13.69
C ALA A 109 3.72 -5.41 -12.81
N PRO A 110 3.98 -5.39 -11.49
CA PRO A 110 4.76 -6.39 -10.75
C PRO A 110 4.00 -7.72 -10.64
N ALA A 111 4.68 -8.83 -10.93
CA ALA A 111 4.15 -10.17 -10.76
C ALA A 111 4.92 -10.91 -9.68
N GLU A 112 4.25 -11.29 -8.61
CA GLU A 112 4.86 -11.91 -7.45
C GLU A 112 4.01 -13.06 -6.94
N ILE A 113 4.68 -14.16 -6.59
CA ILE A 113 4.12 -15.29 -5.86
C ILE A 113 4.76 -15.32 -4.48
N VAL A 114 3.95 -15.45 -3.43
CA VAL A 114 4.43 -15.49 -2.05
C VAL A 114 3.98 -16.78 -1.39
N LEU A 115 4.95 -17.51 -0.85
CA LEU A 115 4.73 -18.72 -0.07
C LEU A 115 4.79 -18.40 1.42
N SER A 116 3.96 -19.09 2.21
CA SER A 116 3.90 -18.97 3.67
C SER A 116 3.22 -20.22 4.26
N GLY A 117 2.89 -20.27 5.55
CA GLY A 117 1.98 -21.31 6.04
C GLY A 117 2.55 -22.72 6.08
N PHE A 118 3.88 -22.89 6.12
CA PHE A 118 4.50 -24.21 5.98
C PHE A 118 4.15 -25.14 7.15
N GLN A 119 3.71 -26.36 6.81
CA GLN A 119 3.43 -27.44 7.76
C GLN A 119 4.03 -28.76 7.26
N PRO A 120 4.87 -29.45 8.05
CA PRO A 120 5.37 -29.02 9.35
C PRO A 120 6.26 -27.77 9.23
N SER A 121 6.40 -27.02 10.34
CA SER A 121 7.23 -25.81 10.38
C SER A 121 8.72 -26.06 10.21
N SER A 122 9.13 -27.33 10.12
CA SER A 122 10.49 -27.75 9.77
C SER A 122 10.78 -27.63 8.27
N VAL A 123 9.75 -27.44 7.44
CA VAL A 123 9.90 -27.22 6.00
C VAL A 123 9.84 -25.71 5.70
N ALA A 124 10.77 -25.23 4.89
CA ALA A 124 10.79 -23.87 4.37
C ALA A 124 11.55 -23.82 3.05
N PRO A 125 11.41 -22.77 2.24
CA PRO A 125 12.32 -22.53 1.13
C PRO A 125 13.78 -22.43 1.60
N ALA A 126 14.70 -22.91 0.77
CA ALA A 126 16.13 -22.75 1.02
C ALA A 126 16.50 -21.26 1.13
N TRP A 127 17.44 -20.92 2.01
CA TRP A 127 17.71 -19.56 2.46
C TRP A 127 17.99 -18.53 1.33
N ASP A 128 18.62 -18.97 0.24
CA ASP A 128 18.99 -18.15 -0.92
C ASP A 128 18.09 -18.35 -2.15
N ASN A 129 16.99 -19.09 -1.99
CA ASN A 129 16.11 -19.44 -3.09
C ASN A 129 15.00 -18.40 -3.39
N PRO A 130 14.31 -17.80 -2.39
CA PRO A 130 13.39 -16.69 -2.62
C PRO A 130 14.11 -15.42 -3.11
N ASP A 131 13.44 -14.61 -3.91
CA ASP A 131 13.96 -13.29 -4.32
C ASP A 131 13.95 -12.28 -3.16
N TRP A 132 13.02 -12.47 -2.21
CA TRP A 132 13.00 -11.78 -0.93
C TRP A 132 12.34 -12.64 0.14
N THR A 133 12.70 -12.40 1.40
CA THR A 133 12.10 -13.05 2.57
C THR A 133 11.79 -12.01 3.63
N THR A 134 10.64 -12.12 4.28
CA THR A 134 10.30 -11.30 5.44
C THR A 134 9.74 -12.18 6.55
N CYS A 135 10.35 -12.11 7.73
CA CYS A 135 9.93 -12.88 8.90
C CYS A 135 9.43 -11.96 10.02
N PRO A 136 8.58 -12.47 10.93
CA PRO A 136 8.17 -11.71 12.11
C PRO A 136 9.40 -11.26 12.92
N GLY A 137 9.48 -9.97 13.23
CA GLY A 137 10.59 -9.38 14.00
C GLY A 137 11.78 -8.88 13.17
N ASP A 138 11.71 -8.95 11.84
CA ASP A 138 12.67 -8.26 10.98
C ASP A 138 12.34 -6.76 10.90
N SER A 139 13.14 -5.93 11.58
CA SER A 139 12.93 -4.48 11.67
C SER A 139 13.60 -3.68 10.53
N THR A 140 14.10 -4.35 9.49
CA THR A 140 14.94 -3.70 8.46
C THR A 140 14.26 -3.51 7.09
N LEU A 141 13.00 -3.91 6.93
CA LEU A 141 12.29 -3.84 5.64
C LEU A 141 11.17 -2.79 5.66
N THR A 142 11.32 -1.77 4.80
CA THR A 142 10.44 -0.58 4.73
C THR A 142 9.22 -0.71 3.82
N VAL A 143 9.11 -1.74 2.98
CA VAL A 143 7.92 -1.99 2.15
C VAL A 143 7.71 -3.50 1.94
N VAL A 144 6.79 -4.10 2.67
CA VAL A 144 6.33 -5.48 2.38
C VAL A 144 5.07 -5.42 1.51
N PRO A 145 5.05 -6.11 0.36
CA PRO A 145 3.93 -6.04 -0.58
C PRO A 145 2.66 -6.78 -0.14
N PHE A 146 2.74 -7.50 0.97
CA PHE A 146 1.66 -8.27 1.59
C PHE A 146 1.62 -7.99 3.09
N PRO A 147 0.45 -8.08 3.75
CA PRO A 147 0.33 -7.84 5.19
C PRO A 147 1.26 -8.78 5.99
N VAL A 148 1.97 -8.22 6.97
CA VAL A 148 2.85 -8.97 7.87
C VAL A 148 2.01 -10.01 8.62
N THR A 149 2.45 -11.27 8.58
CA THR A 149 1.78 -12.38 9.31
C THR A 149 2.67 -12.82 10.47
N ASP A 150 2.15 -13.65 11.38
CA ASP A 150 2.95 -14.32 12.44
C ASP A 150 3.92 -15.38 11.90
N GLN A 151 4.09 -15.46 10.57
CA GLN A 151 4.94 -16.41 9.87
C GLN A 151 5.79 -15.72 8.81
N CYS A 152 6.90 -16.36 8.42
CA CYS A 152 7.73 -15.87 7.33
C CYS A 152 6.99 -15.92 5.99
N LEU A 153 7.20 -14.88 5.19
CA LEU A 153 6.78 -14.74 3.81
C LEU A 153 8.00 -14.91 2.91
N TYR A 154 7.87 -15.74 1.88
CA TYR A 154 8.93 -16.04 0.91
C TYR A 154 8.46 -15.65 -0.49
N GLY A 155 9.04 -14.58 -1.04
CA GLY A 155 8.60 -13.98 -2.29
C GLY A 155 9.42 -14.39 -3.50
N TYR A 156 8.71 -14.60 -4.62
CA TYR A 156 9.26 -14.94 -5.92
C TYR A 156 8.72 -13.97 -6.98
N ASN A 157 9.61 -13.22 -7.63
CA ASN A 157 9.32 -12.19 -8.62
C ASN A 157 9.29 -12.78 -10.04
N TYR A 158 8.10 -12.84 -10.63
CA TYR A 158 7.82 -13.30 -11.99
C TYR A 158 7.73 -12.16 -13.02
N SER A 159 8.02 -10.91 -12.65
CA SER A 159 7.78 -9.74 -13.51
C SER A 159 8.49 -9.81 -14.86
N GLU A 160 9.70 -10.36 -14.91
CA GLU A 160 10.49 -10.56 -16.14
C GLU A 160 10.24 -11.92 -16.81
N LEU A 161 9.32 -12.72 -16.25
CA LEU A 161 8.97 -14.06 -16.73
C LEU A 161 7.58 -14.11 -17.37
N LEU A 162 6.89 -12.97 -17.49
CA LEU A 162 5.56 -12.88 -18.08
C LEU A 162 5.65 -12.91 -19.60
N GLY A 163 5.67 -14.10 -20.21
CA GLY A 163 5.72 -14.22 -21.67
C GLY A 163 6.97 -13.61 -22.31
N ALA A 164 7.00 -13.50 -23.64
CA ALA A 164 8.11 -12.90 -24.37
C ALA A 164 8.07 -11.36 -24.41
N ASP A 165 6.91 -10.78 -24.11
CA ASP A 165 6.59 -9.36 -24.19
C ASP A 165 6.38 -8.72 -22.80
N ASN A 166 6.75 -9.43 -21.72
CA ASN A 166 6.51 -9.02 -20.33
C ASN A 166 5.01 -8.89 -19.97
N VAL A 167 4.14 -9.58 -20.71
CA VAL A 167 2.71 -9.68 -20.48
C VAL A 167 2.32 -11.14 -20.44
N LEU A 168 1.56 -11.55 -19.42
CA LEU A 168 1.02 -12.91 -19.35
C LEU A 168 -0.39 -12.91 -19.92
N THR A 169 -0.49 -13.21 -21.22
CA THR A 169 -1.76 -13.17 -21.96
C THR A 169 -2.68 -14.37 -21.60
N PRO A 170 -3.99 -14.30 -21.90
CA PRO A 170 -4.93 -15.40 -21.64
C PRO A 170 -4.45 -16.75 -22.20
N GLY A 171 -4.35 -17.76 -21.34
CA GLY A 171 -3.90 -19.11 -21.67
C GLY A 171 -2.38 -19.29 -21.68
N GLU A 172 -1.61 -18.21 -21.52
CA GLU A 172 -0.14 -18.26 -21.53
C GLU A 172 0.42 -18.79 -20.20
N LEU A 173 1.58 -19.43 -20.28
CA LEU A 173 2.38 -19.89 -19.14
C LEU A 173 3.65 -19.04 -19.05
N SER A 174 3.94 -18.52 -17.86
CA SER A 174 5.16 -17.76 -17.59
C SER A 174 6.42 -18.62 -17.74
N GLY A 175 7.58 -17.97 -17.75
CA GLY A 175 8.83 -18.63 -17.38
C GLY A 175 8.74 -19.28 -15.99
N GLU A 176 9.56 -20.30 -15.76
CA GLU A 176 9.54 -21.09 -14.52
C GLU A 176 10.62 -20.60 -13.55
N LYS A 177 10.30 -20.57 -12.25
CA LYS A 177 11.30 -20.45 -11.18
C LYS A 177 11.51 -21.81 -10.51
N LEU A 178 12.76 -22.14 -10.22
CA LEU A 178 13.08 -23.32 -9.42
C LEU A 178 12.89 -22.98 -7.95
N ILE A 179 11.91 -23.60 -7.29
CA ILE A 179 11.66 -23.47 -5.86
C ILE A 179 12.26 -24.69 -5.16
N VAL A 180 13.15 -24.44 -4.21
CA VAL A 180 13.85 -25.49 -3.44
C VAL A 180 13.35 -25.44 -2.00
N PHE A 181 12.71 -26.52 -1.55
CA PHE A 181 12.22 -26.68 -0.20
C PHE A 181 13.21 -27.51 0.60
N MET A 182 13.71 -26.93 1.70
CA MET A 182 14.50 -27.64 2.68
C MET A 182 13.58 -28.54 3.50
N ASP A 183 13.83 -29.85 3.47
CA ASP A 183 13.09 -30.83 4.26
C ASP A 183 14.06 -31.67 5.11
N PRO A 184 14.28 -31.28 6.38
CA PRO A 184 15.20 -32.00 7.25
C PRO A 184 14.66 -33.38 7.69
N THR A 185 13.41 -33.72 7.32
CA THR A 185 12.68 -34.89 7.85
C THR A 185 12.21 -35.89 6.80
N GLY A 186 12.23 -35.54 5.51
CA GLY A 186 11.77 -36.41 4.42
C GLY A 186 10.26 -36.69 4.47
N VAL A 187 9.47 -35.73 4.93
CA VAL A 187 8.01 -35.87 5.16
C VAL A 187 7.21 -35.07 4.14
N SER A 188 5.94 -35.45 3.93
CA SER A 188 5.02 -34.63 3.15
C SER A 188 4.70 -33.32 3.89
N PHE A 189 4.53 -32.24 3.13
CA PHE A 189 4.29 -30.90 3.68
C PHE A 189 3.23 -30.13 2.89
N ALA A 190 2.69 -29.09 3.53
CA ALA A 190 1.74 -28.14 2.97
C ALA A 190 2.25 -26.70 3.14
N PHE A 191 1.73 -25.79 2.30
CA PHE A 191 2.03 -24.36 2.35
C PHE A 191 0.86 -23.54 1.79
N ASN A 192 0.81 -22.27 2.17
CA ASN A 192 -0.10 -21.27 1.62
C ASN A 192 0.55 -20.53 0.47
N VAL A 193 -0.27 -20.06 -0.47
CA VAL A 193 0.19 -19.25 -1.59
C VAL A 193 -0.67 -18.00 -1.73
N GLN A 194 -0.01 -16.87 -1.92
CA GLN A 194 -0.60 -15.61 -2.34
C GLN A 194 0.07 -15.15 -3.63
N ALA A 195 -0.63 -14.31 -4.38
CA ALA A 195 -0.12 -13.78 -5.63
C ALA A 195 -0.58 -12.35 -5.86
N ARG A 196 0.29 -11.55 -6.46
CA ARG A 196 0.06 -10.15 -6.81
C ARG A 196 0.50 -9.93 -8.25
N PHE A 197 -0.36 -9.30 -9.03
CA PHE A 197 -0.09 -8.92 -10.42
C PHE A 197 -0.41 -7.45 -10.61
N GLY A 198 0.39 -6.76 -11.41
CA GLY A 198 0.19 -5.37 -11.75
C GLY A 198 -0.96 -5.16 -12.72
N LEU A 199 -1.37 -3.90 -12.82
CA LEU A 199 -2.29 -3.45 -13.85
C LEU A 199 -1.53 -3.32 -15.18
N SER A 200 -2.25 -3.41 -16.30
CA SER A 200 -1.72 -2.99 -17.60
C SER A 200 -1.10 -1.58 -17.47
N PRO A 201 0.22 -1.42 -17.73
CA PRO A 201 0.90 -0.12 -17.62
C PRO A 201 0.33 0.91 -18.62
N ASP A 202 -0.31 0.41 -19.68
CA ASP A 202 -0.94 1.20 -20.75
C ASP A 202 -2.45 1.41 -20.55
N ARG A 203 -3.00 1.08 -19.37
CA ARG A 203 -4.40 1.46 -19.10
C ARG A 203 -4.50 2.98 -19.11
N PRO A 204 -5.38 3.52 -19.98
CA PRO A 204 -5.63 4.95 -20.01
C PRO A 204 -6.02 5.42 -18.62
N ARG A 205 -5.43 6.53 -18.17
CA ARG A 205 -5.62 7.04 -16.82
C ARG A 205 -5.67 8.55 -16.79
N ILE A 206 -6.34 9.08 -15.78
CA ILE A 206 -6.17 10.45 -15.34
C ILE A 206 -5.17 10.41 -14.18
N ALA A 207 -4.09 11.17 -14.26
CA ALA A 207 -3.06 11.24 -13.22
C ALA A 207 -2.56 12.68 -13.06
N GLY A 208 -1.97 12.97 -11.91
CA GLY A 208 -1.40 14.28 -11.62
C GLY A 208 -0.67 14.32 -10.28
N LEU A 209 -0.31 15.53 -9.88
CA LEU A 209 0.44 15.86 -8.67
C LEU A 209 -0.36 16.80 -7.75
N TYR A 210 -0.35 16.51 -6.44
CA TYR A 210 -0.61 17.48 -5.38
C TYR A 210 0.68 18.17 -4.99
N TYR A 211 0.68 19.50 -4.92
CA TYR A 211 1.85 20.29 -4.56
C TYR A 211 1.50 21.49 -3.68
N SER A 212 2.49 21.96 -2.93
CA SER A 212 2.37 23.17 -2.12
C SER A 212 2.67 24.39 -2.99
N ASP A 213 1.62 25.09 -3.41
CA ASP A 213 1.71 26.29 -4.24
C ASP A 213 1.99 27.52 -3.35
N ASN A 214 3.27 27.76 -3.14
CA ASN A 214 3.74 28.77 -2.21
C ASN A 214 3.59 30.18 -2.77
N ASN A 215 3.66 30.32 -4.09
CA ASN A 215 3.55 31.60 -4.78
C ASN A 215 2.12 31.92 -5.26
N ARG A 216 1.19 30.96 -5.09
CA ARG A 216 -0.25 31.06 -5.37
C ARG A 216 -0.57 31.29 -6.84
N ASN A 217 0.25 30.77 -7.75
CA ASN A 217 0.08 31.01 -9.19
C ASN A 217 -0.75 29.93 -9.91
N GLY A 218 -1.15 28.86 -9.21
CA GLY A 218 -1.93 27.75 -9.75
C GLY A 218 -1.15 26.88 -10.73
N ARG A 219 0.18 26.87 -10.67
CA ARG A 219 1.08 26.06 -11.49
C ARG A 219 2.15 25.45 -10.62
N TYR A 220 2.54 24.23 -10.95
CA TYR A 220 3.67 23.61 -10.29
C TYR A 220 4.97 24.24 -10.79
N ASP A 221 5.75 24.83 -9.88
CA ASP A 221 7.06 25.41 -10.17
C ASP A 221 8.22 24.56 -9.62
N GLU A 222 9.41 24.73 -10.22
CA GLU A 222 10.62 24.08 -9.73
C GLU A 222 10.93 24.54 -8.30
N GLY A 223 11.03 23.57 -7.38
CA GLY A 223 11.30 23.81 -5.96
C GLY A 223 10.05 23.84 -5.08
N GLU A 224 8.85 23.75 -5.65
CA GLU A 224 7.65 23.53 -4.86
C GLU A 224 7.59 22.09 -4.37
N PRO A 225 7.37 21.85 -3.06
CA PRO A 225 7.34 20.51 -2.53
C PRO A 225 6.02 19.81 -2.88
N PRO A 226 6.05 18.48 -3.03
CA PRO A 226 4.82 17.68 -3.12
C PRO A 226 3.98 17.87 -1.85
N PHE A 227 2.66 17.74 -2.01
CA PHE A 227 1.69 17.83 -0.94
C PHE A 227 1.00 16.48 -0.79
N GLY A 228 1.65 15.59 -0.05
CA GLY A 228 1.21 14.20 0.10
C GLY A 228 -0.09 14.06 0.90
N GLY A 229 -0.81 12.97 0.61
CA GLY A 229 -2.06 12.62 1.28
C GLY A 229 -3.31 13.35 0.75
N GLY A 230 -4.46 13.02 1.34
CA GLY A 230 -5.76 13.49 0.88
C GLY A 230 -6.42 12.55 -0.13
N TRP A 231 -7.48 13.03 -0.78
CA TRP A 231 -8.32 12.19 -1.63
C TRP A 231 -8.84 12.94 -2.86
N ILE A 232 -8.98 12.21 -3.98
CA ILE A 232 -9.69 12.66 -5.18
C ILE A 232 -11.02 11.94 -5.25
N HIS A 233 -12.12 12.70 -5.22
CA HIS A 233 -13.41 12.20 -5.68
C HIS A 233 -13.49 12.37 -7.20
N VAL A 234 -13.89 11.33 -7.92
CA VAL A 234 -14.01 11.37 -9.37
C VAL A 234 -15.35 10.81 -9.82
N ALA A 235 -16.00 11.53 -10.73
CA ALA A 235 -17.20 11.09 -11.43
C ALA A 235 -17.02 11.21 -12.94
N GLY A 236 -17.55 10.26 -13.70
CA GLY A 236 -17.50 10.28 -15.15
C GLY A 236 -17.98 8.99 -15.79
N PRO A 237 -17.83 8.83 -17.12
CA PRO A 237 -18.20 7.62 -17.84
C PRO A 237 -17.54 6.37 -17.22
N GLY A 238 -18.37 5.38 -16.89
CA GLY A 238 -17.94 4.13 -16.24
C GLY A 238 -17.46 4.26 -14.79
N LEU A 239 -17.51 5.46 -14.18
CA LEU A 239 -17.10 5.73 -12.81
C LEU A 239 -18.21 6.45 -12.04
N SER A 240 -18.88 5.73 -11.14
CA SER A 240 -19.84 6.31 -10.20
C SER A 240 -19.17 6.64 -8.86
N ASP A 241 -18.83 7.92 -8.67
CA ASP A 241 -18.35 8.50 -7.40
C ASP A 241 -17.24 7.69 -6.71
N ARG A 242 -16.09 7.59 -7.39
CA ARG A 242 -14.92 6.85 -6.90
C ARG A 242 -14.03 7.78 -6.09
N VAL A 243 -13.44 7.25 -5.02
CA VAL A 243 -12.43 7.94 -4.22
C VAL A 243 -11.06 7.29 -4.43
N VAL A 244 -10.03 8.10 -4.66
CA VAL A 244 -8.63 7.65 -4.81
C VAL A 244 -7.76 8.43 -3.83
N SER A 245 -6.90 7.73 -3.09
CA SER A 245 -5.90 8.35 -2.21
C SER A 245 -4.73 8.92 -3.00
N VAL A 246 -4.22 10.06 -2.56
CA VAL A 246 -2.93 10.60 -3.01
C VAL A 246 -1.83 9.99 -2.14
N ASP A 247 -0.71 9.60 -2.76
CA ASP A 247 0.42 9.04 -2.02
C ASP A 247 1.23 10.11 -1.26
N GLY A 248 2.27 9.66 -0.53
CA GLY A 248 3.11 10.55 0.26
C GLY A 248 3.93 11.55 -0.57
N ASP A 249 4.17 11.22 -1.84
CA ASP A 249 4.89 12.06 -2.80
C ASP A 249 3.93 12.95 -3.62
N GLY A 250 2.65 13.00 -3.24
CA GLY A 250 1.64 13.83 -3.89
C GLY A 250 1.10 13.26 -5.20
N HIS A 251 1.49 12.05 -5.61
CA HIS A 251 1.03 11.45 -6.85
C HIS A 251 -0.27 10.67 -6.70
N TYR A 252 -1.05 10.64 -7.78
CA TYR A 252 -2.26 9.81 -7.86
C TYR A 252 -2.55 9.39 -9.30
N ALA A 253 -3.34 8.31 -9.44
CA ALA A 253 -3.78 7.82 -10.73
C ALA A 253 -5.17 7.16 -10.67
N ILE A 254 -6.03 7.52 -11.63
CA ILE A 254 -7.39 7.03 -11.80
C ILE A 254 -7.48 6.30 -13.15
N PRO A 255 -7.64 4.97 -13.18
CA PRO A 255 -7.88 4.25 -14.42
C PRO A 255 -9.19 4.70 -15.08
N VAL A 256 -9.16 4.96 -16.39
CA VAL A 256 -10.32 5.28 -17.22
C VAL A 256 -10.47 4.26 -18.35
N ARG A 257 -11.70 4.01 -18.77
CA ARG A 257 -12.04 3.01 -19.80
C ARG A 257 -12.88 3.54 -20.94
N GLU A 258 -13.42 4.74 -20.77
CA GLU A 258 -14.37 5.35 -21.69
C GLU A 258 -13.92 6.77 -22.00
N THR A 259 -14.26 7.24 -23.21
CA THR A 259 -14.08 8.64 -23.57
C THR A 259 -15.20 9.47 -22.97
N GLY A 260 -14.92 10.72 -22.61
CA GLY A 260 -15.92 11.67 -22.15
C GLY A 260 -15.39 12.63 -21.10
N LEU A 261 -16.30 13.34 -20.46
CA LEU A 261 -15.98 14.33 -19.44
C LEU A 261 -15.92 13.65 -18.06
N TYR A 262 -14.79 13.82 -17.39
CA TYR A 262 -14.55 13.42 -16.00
C TYR A 262 -14.40 14.66 -15.13
N SER A 263 -15.08 14.69 -14.00
CA SER A 263 -14.99 15.75 -13.01
C SER A 263 -14.25 15.22 -11.78
N LEU A 264 -13.20 15.92 -11.37
CA LEU A 264 -12.35 15.56 -10.24
C LEU A 264 -12.49 16.61 -9.14
N TRP A 265 -12.83 16.19 -7.93
CA TRP A 265 -12.83 17.03 -6.73
C TRP A 265 -11.69 16.62 -5.83
N ALA A 266 -10.73 17.51 -5.69
CA ALA A 266 -9.57 17.33 -4.83
C ALA A 266 -9.92 17.74 -3.40
N MET A 267 -9.68 16.85 -2.44
CA MET A 267 -9.80 17.14 -1.02
C MET A 267 -8.40 17.03 -0.42
N PRO A 268 -7.93 18.07 0.28
CA PRO A 268 -6.66 17.98 0.98
C PRO A 268 -6.82 17.01 2.16
N PRO A 269 -5.72 16.42 2.66
CA PRO A 269 -5.78 15.75 3.94
C PRO A 269 -6.21 16.74 5.03
N PRO A 270 -6.73 16.27 6.17
CA PRO A 270 -6.99 17.15 7.31
C PRO A 270 -5.69 17.88 7.70
N THR A 271 -5.65 19.18 7.47
CA THR A 271 -4.57 20.06 7.89
C THR A 271 -5.01 20.91 9.08
N PHE A 272 -4.07 21.32 9.93
CA PHE A 272 -4.38 22.21 11.04
C PHE A 272 -4.77 23.62 10.56
N ALA A 273 -4.00 24.16 9.62
CA ALA A 273 -4.32 25.43 8.99
C ALA A 273 -5.21 25.18 7.76
N PRO A 274 -6.24 26.03 7.49
CA PRO A 274 -7.07 25.85 6.31
C PRO A 274 -6.19 26.02 5.07
N VAL A 275 -6.13 24.99 4.24
CA VAL A 275 -5.51 25.10 2.92
C VAL A 275 -6.58 25.44 1.89
N GLU A 276 -6.21 26.29 0.94
CA GLU A 276 -7.06 26.72 -0.15
C GLU A 276 -6.50 26.18 -1.48
N PRO A 277 -7.36 25.71 -2.39
CA PRO A 277 -6.91 25.29 -3.70
C PRO A 277 -6.47 26.53 -4.50
N THR A 278 -5.31 26.45 -5.13
CA THR A 278 -4.81 27.48 -6.07
C THR A 278 -5.06 27.11 -7.53
N THR A 279 -5.50 25.87 -7.76
CA THR A 279 -5.92 25.32 -9.06
C THR A 279 -7.44 25.19 -9.11
N SER A 280 -8.00 24.88 -10.29
CA SER A 280 -9.44 24.65 -10.43
C SER A 280 -9.87 23.41 -9.66
N ASN A 281 -10.88 23.56 -8.80
CA ASN A 281 -11.45 22.47 -8.02
C ASN A 281 -12.98 22.66 -7.91
N PRO A 282 -13.80 21.87 -8.63
CA PRO A 282 -13.42 20.70 -9.42
C PRO A 282 -12.58 21.00 -10.66
N LEU A 283 -11.79 20.01 -11.08
CA LEU A 283 -11.10 19.97 -12.36
C LEU A 283 -11.89 19.12 -13.36
N GLU A 284 -12.13 19.68 -14.54
CA GLU A 284 -12.86 19.03 -15.63
C GLU A 284 -11.87 18.51 -16.68
N VAL A 285 -11.86 17.19 -16.91
CA VAL A 285 -10.93 16.51 -17.83
C VAL A 285 -11.73 15.81 -18.93
N VAL A 286 -11.49 16.18 -20.19
CA VAL A 286 -12.08 15.48 -21.34
C VAL A 286 -11.10 14.42 -21.85
N ILE A 287 -11.50 13.16 -21.72
CA ILE A 287 -10.76 12.02 -22.25
C ILE A 287 -11.26 11.71 -23.66
N LEU A 288 -10.32 11.65 -24.60
CA LEU A 288 -10.59 11.40 -26.01
C LEU A 288 -10.09 10.01 -26.43
N GLY A 289 -10.65 9.51 -27.53
CA GLY A 289 -10.12 8.36 -28.24
C GLY A 289 -9.00 8.79 -29.19
N GLY A 290 -7.94 8.01 -29.25
CA GLY A 290 -6.87 8.14 -30.23
C GLY A 290 -7.33 7.77 -31.64
N SER A 291 -6.48 8.05 -32.63
CA SER A 291 -6.73 7.73 -34.04
C SER A 291 -6.88 6.23 -34.32
N ASP A 292 -6.42 5.39 -33.40
CA ASP A 292 -6.53 3.93 -33.38
C ASP A 292 -7.80 3.43 -32.66
N GLY A 293 -8.61 4.33 -32.10
CA GLY A 293 -9.82 4.01 -31.34
C GLY A 293 -9.59 3.72 -29.86
N ASN A 294 -8.35 3.78 -29.37
CA ASN A 294 -8.04 3.52 -27.96
C ASN A 294 -8.23 4.78 -27.10
N VAL A 295 -8.67 4.62 -25.85
CA VAL A 295 -8.80 5.75 -24.91
C VAL A 295 -7.41 6.31 -24.59
N GLN A 296 -7.26 7.64 -24.48
CA GLN A 296 -5.98 8.29 -24.16
C GLN A 296 -5.87 8.66 -22.67
N SER A 297 -4.65 8.64 -22.13
CA SER A 297 -4.36 9.14 -20.77
C SER A 297 -4.29 10.67 -20.73
N PHE A 298 -4.57 11.23 -19.57
CA PHE A 298 -4.30 12.62 -19.22
C PHE A 298 -3.47 12.65 -17.93
N LEU A 299 -2.23 13.15 -17.99
CA LEU A 299 -1.25 12.99 -16.90
C LEU A 299 -0.89 14.30 -16.19
N HIS A 300 -1.67 15.36 -16.41
CA HIS A 300 -1.44 16.71 -15.90
C HIS A 300 -2.65 17.24 -15.13
N ALA A 301 -3.34 16.33 -14.41
CA ALA A 301 -4.46 16.70 -13.55
C ALA A 301 -3.93 17.18 -12.19
N ASP A 302 -3.17 18.26 -12.20
CA ASP A 302 -2.43 18.72 -11.02
C ASP A 302 -3.30 19.60 -10.11
N PHE A 303 -3.06 19.53 -8.80
CA PHE A 303 -3.76 20.33 -7.79
C PHE A 303 -2.77 21.03 -6.85
N GLY A 304 -2.71 22.35 -6.96
CA GLY A 304 -1.95 23.21 -6.05
C GLY A 304 -2.76 23.60 -4.81
N TRP A 305 -2.09 23.60 -3.66
CA TRP A 305 -2.64 24.00 -2.37
C TRP A 305 -1.77 25.08 -1.72
N THR A 306 -2.40 26.11 -1.15
CA THR A 306 -1.69 27.13 -0.36
C THR A 306 -2.30 27.22 1.03
N ASN A 307 -1.49 27.58 2.02
CA ASN A 307 -2.00 27.85 3.35
C ASN A 307 -2.69 29.24 3.38
N SER A 308 -3.95 29.29 3.83
CA SER A 308 -4.69 30.54 4.01
C SER A 308 -4.18 31.37 5.19
N LEU A 309 -3.59 30.71 6.20
CA LEU A 309 -2.87 31.33 7.31
C LEU A 309 -1.38 31.40 6.96
N GLN A 310 -0.87 32.61 6.70
CA GLN A 310 0.57 32.83 6.58
C GLN A 310 1.18 32.86 7.99
N LEU A 311 1.44 31.66 8.53
CA LEU A 311 2.16 31.52 9.80
C LEU A 311 3.64 31.88 9.57
N PRO A 312 4.26 32.67 10.46
CA PRO A 312 5.70 32.85 10.45
C PRO A 312 6.42 31.49 10.52
N PRO A 313 7.49 31.29 9.74
CA PRO A 313 8.27 30.06 9.79
C PRO A 313 9.08 29.97 11.09
N VAL A 314 9.53 28.76 11.41
CA VAL A 314 10.64 28.56 12.36
C VAL A 314 11.97 28.75 11.64
N TYR A 315 12.87 29.53 12.21
CA TYR A 315 14.22 29.75 11.70
C TYR A 315 15.22 28.78 12.34
N PHE A 316 16.28 28.40 11.63
CA PHE A 316 17.30 27.48 12.13
C PHE A 316 18.62 28.21 12.35
N ILE A 317 19.19 28.10 13.55
CA ILE A 317 20.45 28.73 13.93
C ILE A 317 21.32 27.76 14.75
N GLU A 318 22.63 27.97 14.71
CA GLU A 318 23.59 27.14 15.44
C GLU A 318 23.74 27.55 16.92
N SER A 319 23.67 28.85 17.20
CA SER A 319 23.81 29.41 18.55
C SER A 319 22.90 30.62 18.76
N THR A 320 22.66 30.96 20.03
CA THR A 320 21.81 32.07 20.46
C THR A 320 22.50 33.44 20.40
N ASP A 321 23.76 33.50 19.95
CA ASP A 321 24.59 34.72 20.05
C ASP A 321 24.06 35.89 19.21
N SER A 322 23.19 35.61 18.25
CA SER A 322 22.57 36.59 17.35
C SER A 322 21.15 36.99 17.74
N LEU A 323 20.58 36.39 18.78
CA LEU A 323 19.20 36.66 19.21
C LEU A 323 19.14 37.87 20.13
N SER A 324 18.10 38.69 19.96
CA SER A 324 17.65 39.64 20.98
C SER A 324 16.76 38.88 21.96
N LEU A 325 17.17 38.83 23.22
CA LEU A 325 16.48 38.10 24.28
C LEU A 325 15.92 39.07 25.32
N ASP A 326 15.25 40.11 24.83
CA ASP A 326 14.59 41.08 25.68
C ASP A 326 13.39 40.44 26.38
N GLN A 327 13.04 40.96 27.56
CA GLN A 327 12.11 40.29 28.47
C GLN A 327 10.70 40.14 27.87
N TYR A 328 10.17 38.91 27.94
CA TYR A 328 8.76 38.60 27.71
C TYR A 328 8.27 37.56 28.72
N ALA A 329 6.95 37.44 28.86
CA ALA A 329 6.25 36.43 29.63
C ALA A 329 5.44 35.54 28.69
N VAL A 330 5.31 34.25 29.03
CA VAL A 330 4.44 33.31 28.33
C VAL A 330 3.20 33.10 29.19
N ASP A 331 2.05 33.60 28.73
CA ASP A 331 0.78 33.49 29.45
C ASP A 331 0.05 32.20 29.11
N ALA A 332 0.19 31.73 27.87
CA ALA A 332 -0.33 30.45 27.41
C ALA A 332 0.54 29.88 26.29
N ILE A 333 0.64 28.55 26.24
CA ILE A 333 1.32 27.83 25.17
C ILE A 333 0.58 26.51 24.92
N ASP A 334 0.35 26.19 23.66
CA ASP A 334 -0.35 24.98 23.24
C ASP A 334 0.25 24.45 21.93
N LEU A 335 0.34 23.13 21.80
CA LEU A 335 0.71 22.46 20.56
C LEU A 335 -0.51 21.72 20.03
N ARG A 336 -0.96 22.09 18.83
CA ARG A 336 -2.03 21.38 18.12
C ARG A 336 -1.54 20.94 16.76
N ALA A 337 -1.50 19.63 16.55
CA ALA A 337 -0.83 19.02 15.41
C ALA A 337 0.59 19.57 15.28
N GLN A 338 0.84 20.37 14.24
CA GLN A 338 2.18 20.88 13.91
C GLN A 338 2.32 22.39 14.15
N VAL A 339 1.38 23.02 14.86
CA VAL A 339 1.42 24.46 15.13
C VAL A 339 1.58 24.76 16.60
N LEU A 340 2.65 25.48 16.93
CA LEU A 340 2.88 26.03 18.26
C LEU A 340 2.15 27.36 18.38
N SER A 341 1.18 27.44 19.29
CA SER A 341 0.48 28.68 19.61
C SER A 341 1.00 29.23 20.94
N LEU A 342 1.29 30.52 20.99
CA LEU A 342 1.80 31.22 22.16
C LEU A 342 0.96 32.47 22.41
N ARG A 343 0.58 32.72 23.66
CA ARG A 343 0.20 34.06 24.13
C ARG A 343 1.34 34.61 24.95
N VAL A 344 1.91 35.72 24.49
CA VAL A 344 3.04 36.36 25.15
C VAL A 344 2.70 37.78 25.58
N GLY A 345 3.23 38.16 26.72
CA GLY A 345 3.17 39.52 27.25
C GLY A 345 4.55 40.16 27.33
N PHE A 346 4.68 41.41 26.92
CA PHE A 346 5.96 42.13 26.91
C PHE A 346 5.75 43.63 27.13
N SER A 347 6.82 44.32 27.57
CA SER A 347 6.81 45.77 27.77
C SER A 347 7.47 46.50 26.60
N GLY A 348 7.00 47.70 26.27
CA GLY A 348 7.57 48.51 25.19
C GLY A 348 6.81 49.80 24.93
N CYS A 349 7.16 50.55 23.88
CA CYS A 349 6.40 51.72 23.44
C CYS A 349 5.32 51.35 22.41
N SER A 350 5.37 50.15 21.80
CA SER A 350 4.44 49.69 20.76
C SER A 350 4.21 48.18 20.82
N PRO A 351 3.04 47.66 20.39
CA PRO A 351 2.82 46.23 20.22
C PRO A 351 3.60 45.59 19.04
N ASP A 352 4.22 46.40 18.18
CA ASP A 352 4.84 45.94 16.93
C ASP A 352 6.30 45.45 17.08
N HIS A 353 6.65 44.91 18.24
CA HIS A 353 7.97 44.32 18.49
C HIS A 353 8.17 43.07 17.60
N PRO A 354 9.38 42.88 17.01
CA PRO A 354 9.74 41.64 16.34
C PRO A 354 9.73 40.46 17.32
N LEU A 355 9.03 39.40 16.95
CA LEU A 355 8.93 38.14 17.69
C LEU A 355 9.09 36.99 16.71
N ASN A 356 10.19 36.25 16.82
CA ASN A 356 10.55 35.19 15.87
C ASN A 356 10.89 33.90 16.62
N LEU A 357 10.47 32.76 16.09
CA LEU A 357 10.74 31.45 16.69
C LEU A 357 11.95 30.80 16.02
N TYR A 358 12.91 30.36 16.82
CA TYR A 358 14.15 29.75 16.37
C TYR A 358 14.32 28.34 16.91
N MET A 359 14.76 27.41 16.06
CA MET A 359 15.36 26.15 16.46
C MET A 359 16.88 26.29 16.56
N VAL A 360 17.43 25.91 17.70
CA VAL A 360 18.84 26.15 18.04
C VAL A 360 19.62 24.83 18.12
N GLY A 361 20.73 24.75 17.37
CA GLY A 361 21.71 23.66 17.48
C GLY A 361 21.33 22.34 16.80
N GLY A 362 20.34 22.36 15.89
CA GLY A 362 19.93 21.17 15.14
C GLY A 362 19.13 20.15 15.96
N LEU A 363 18.91 18.96 15.38
CA LEU A 363 18.29 17.84 16.09
C LEU A 363 19.31 17.16 16.99
N MET A 364 18.92 16.89 18.23
CA MET A 364 19.75 16.14 19.17
C MET A 364 19.67 14.64 18.86
N GLU A 365 20.80 13.94 19.00
CA GLU A 365 20.90 12.49 18.80
C GLU A 365 20.18 11.72 19.92
N SER A 366 18.86 11.55 19.77
CA SER A 366 18.00 10.76 20.64
C SER A 366 16.91 10.03 19.87
N PHE A 367 16.15 9.17 20.54
CA PHE A 367 15.01 8.47 19.95
C PHE A 367 13.78 8.56 20.87
N PRO A 368 12.75 9.36 20.53
CA PRO A 368 12.66 10.24 19.35
C PRO A 368 13.70 11.37 19.35
N PRO A 369 14.07 11.96 18.19
CA PRO A 369 14.93 13.13 18.12
C PRO A 369 14.36 14.31 18.91
N GLN A 370 15.24 15.14 19.47
CA GLN A 370 14.84 16.31 20.25
C GLN A 370 15.22 17.61 19.54
N ALA A 371 14.39 18.64 19.65
CA ALA A 371 14.64 19.98 19.13
C ALA A 371 14.45 21.02 20.23
N ARG A 372 15.34 22.02 20.26
CA ARG A 372 15.28 23.14 21.21
C ARG A 372 14.78 24.39 20.49
N LEU A 373 13.72 25.01 21.02
CA LEU A 373 13.10 26.21 20.49
C LEU A 373 13.24 27.39 21.45
N ILE A 374 13.49 28.57 20.88
CA ILE A 374 13.58 29.84 21.61
C ILE A 374 12.81 30.91 20.84
N LEU A 375 12.00 31.70 21.55
CA LEU A 375 11.40 32.91 21.01
C LEU A 375 12.36 34.09 21.23
N ASP A 376 12.78 34.68 20.12
CA ASP A 376 13.50 35.95 20.04
C ASP A 376 12.51 37.10 20.21
N HIS A 377 12.92 38.11 20.99
CA HIS A 377 12.15 39.32 21.24
C HIS A 377 13.13 40.51 21.26
N ASP A 378 12.94 41.42 20.31
CA ASP A 378 13.70 42.68 20.19
C ASP A 378 12.82 43.84 20.64
N ASP A 379 13.17 44.48 21.77
CA ASP A 379 12.45 45.65 22.28
C ASP A 379 12.82 46.96 21.57
N ARG A 380 13.71 46.90 20.57
CA ARG A 380 14.28 48.02 19.80
C ARG A 380 15.00 49.06 20.66
N GLY A 381 15.37 48.72 21.88
CA GLY A 381 15.95 49.62 22.88
C GLY A 381 14.95 50.67 23.40
N GLU A 382 13.66 50.37 23.37
CA GLU A 382 12.60 51.25 23.83
C GLU A 382 12.53 51.31 25.38
N LEU A 383 12.27 52.49 25.95
CA LEU A 383 12.30 52.71 27.41
C LEU A 383 10.90 52.85 28.05
N CYS A 384 9.83 52.49 27.33
CA CYS A 384 8.47 52.63 27.83
C CYS A 384 8.03 51.40 28.65
N ASP A 385 7.22 51.64 29.68
CA ASP A 385 6.70 50.57 30.57
C ASP A 385 5.27 50.12 30.21
N ALA A 386 4.78 50.41 28.99
CA ALA A 386 3.45 49.94 28.59
C ALA A 386 3.50 48.42 28.34
N TYR A 387 2.46 47.71 28.76
CA TYR A 387 2.37 46.26 28.65
C TYR A 387 1.43 45.85 27.51
N PHE A 388 1.91 44.98 26.64
CA PHE A 388 1.17 44.45 25.48
C PHE A 388 1.11 42.93 25.53
N GLU A 389 0.02 42.39 24.98
CA GLU A 389 -0.17 40.95 24.78
C GLU A 389 -0.31 40.65 23.29
N ARG A 390 0.27 39.53 22.85
CA ARG A 390 0.13 39.03 21.47
C ARG A 390 -0.09 37.54 21.43
N ASP A 391 -1.04 37.13 20.60
CA ASP A 391 -1.18 35.75 20.15
C ASP A 391 -0.27 35.53 18.93
N LEU A 392 0.59 34.51 19.02
CA LEU A 392 1.50 34.06 17.97
C LEU A 392 1.20 32.61 17.61
N ALA A 393 1.44 32.24 16.36
CA ALA A 393 1.32 30.86 15.89
C ALA A 393 2.44 30.57 14.88
N PHE A 394 3.11 29.44 15.03
CA PHE A 394 4.25 29.06 14.19
C PHE A 394 4.06 27.66 13.61
N ASP A 395 4.36 27.49 12.33
CA ASP A 395 4.37 26.18 11.66
C ASP A 395 5.67 25.42 11.98
N LEU A 396 5.53 24.28 12.65
CA LEU A 396 6.64 23.40 13.02
C LEU A 396 6.89 22.28 12.02
N TRP A 397 6.12 22.19 10.92
CA TRP A 397 6.35 21.20 9.86
C TRP A 397 7.80 21.20 9.32
N PRO A 398 8.49 22.35 9.17
CA PRO A 398 9.90 22.36 8.77
C PRO A 398 10.82 21.53 9.70
N ILE A 399 10.49 21.39 10.99
CA ILE A 399 11.26 20.59 11.94
C ILE A 399 11.02 19.09 11.71
N LEU A 400 9.77 18.68 11.49
CA LEU A 400 9.42 17.29 11.16
C LEU A 400 10.06 16.83 9.85
N ARG A 401 10.19 17.72 8.85
CA ARG A 401 10.90 17.38 7.60
C ARG A 401 12.36 16.96 7.82
N LEU A 402 12.99 17.41 8.91
CA LEU A 402 14.35 16.99 9.24
C LEU A 402 14.44 15.51 9.68
N THR A 403 13.31 14.88 10.03
CA THR A 403 13.23 13.47 10.41
C THR A 403 12.68 12.57 9.31
N THR A 404 12.46 13.09 8.11
CA THR A 404 11.93 12.30 6.99
C THR A 404 12.98 11.30 6.51
N GLY A 405 12.66 10.01 6.64
CA GLY A 405 13.49 8.90 6.20
C GLY A 405 13.52 8.76 4.67
N PRO A 406 14.42 7.92 4.12
CA PRO A 406 14.51 7.66 2.68
C PRO A 406 13.23 7.03 2.08
N ASP A 407 12.39 6.45 2.92
CA ASP A 407 11.09 5.84 2.62
C ASP A 407 9.92 6.83 2.76
N GLY A 408 10.19 8.10 3.04
CA GLY A 408 9.18 9.14 3.27
C GLY A 408 8.52 9.08 4.64
N GLN A 409 8.93 8.16 5.53
CA GLN A 409 8.38 8.14 6.89
C GLN A 409 8.91 9.31 7.71
N VAL A 410 8.01 10.01 8.38
CA VAL A 410 8.32 11.12 9.29
C VAL A 410 8.27 10.58 10.72
N MET A 411 9.34 10.77 11.49
CA MET A 411 9.36 10.38 12.91
C MET A 411 8.89 11.54 13.80
N PRO A 412 8.21 11.25 14.93
CA PRO A 412 7.89 12.28 15.91
C PRO A 412 9.16 12.95 16.47
N VAL A 413 9.04 14.20 16.88
CA VAL A 413 10.13 14.99 17.49
C VAL A 413 9.68 15.48 18.86
N ILE A 414 10.53 15.33 19.86
CA ILE A 414 10.30 15.97 21.16
C ILE A 414 10.81 17.41 21.09
N ILE A 415 9.93 18.37 21.32
CA ILE A 415 10.24 19.80 21.26
C ILE A 415 10.31 20.39 22.66
N HIS A 416 11.40 21.10 22.93
CA HIS A 416 11.59 21.88 24.14
C HIS A 416 11.56 23.37 23.81
N PHE A 417 10.48 24.07 24.17
CA PHE A 417 10.42 25.52 24.12
C PHE A 417 10.97 26.12 25.41
N GLU A 418 12.02 26.90 25.32
CA GLU A 418 12.62 27.64 26.43
C GLU A 418 12.14 29.09 26.44
N ALA A 419 11.38 29.44 27.48
CA ALA A 419 10.93 30.80 27.73
C ALA A 419 12.04 31.66 28.34
N TRP A 420 11.88 32.98 28.24
CA TRP A 420 12.85 33.95 28.76
C TRP A 420 13.15 33.79 30.27
N ASP A 421 12.17 33.41 31.07
CA ASP A 421 12.30 33.21 32.53
C ASP A 421 12.99 31.88 32.90
N GLY A 422 13.43 31.11 31.91
CA GLY A 422 14.06 29.81 32.07
C GLY A 422 13.08 28.65 32.24
N GLN A 423 11.76 28.89 32.15
CA GLN A 423 10.80 27.79 32.08
C GLN A 423 10.92 27.04 30.74
N THR A 424 10.79 25.72 30.81
CA THR A 424 10.80 24.86 29.62
C THR A 424 9.48 24.14 29.47
N TYR A 425 8.89 24.23 28.28
CA TYR A 425 7.67 23.52 27.90
C TYR A 425 8.04 22.43 26.91
N THR A 426 7.62 21.19 27.21
CA THR A 426 7.97 20.02 26.39
C THR A 426 6.73 19.47 25.71
N PHE A 427 6.82 19.21 24.41
CA PHE A 427 5.75 18.64 23.61
C PHE A 427 6.28 17.51 22.72
N GLU A 428 5.39 16.57 22.38
CA GLU A 428 5.64 15.59 21.33
C GLU A 428 4.99 16.09 20.04
N LEU A 429 5.82 16.49 19.07
CA LEU A 429 5.39 16.89 17.74
C LEU A 429 5.25 15.64 16.87
N ASN A 430 4.02 15.34 16.48
CA ASN A 430 3.68 14.17 15.68
C ASN A 430 3.50 14.53 14.20
N PRO A 431 3.82 13.60 13.27
CA PRO A 431 3.55 13.74 11.83
C PRO A 431 2.11 14.05 11.49
#